data_AF-A0A0H2U8U0-F1
#
_entry.id   AF-A0A0H2U8U0-F1
#
_cell.length_a   1.000
_cell.length_b   1.000
_cell.length_c   1.000
_cell.angle_alpha   90.00
_cell.angle_beta   90.00
_cell.angle_gamma   90.00
#
_symmetry.space_group_name_H-M   'P 1'
#
loop_
_entity.id
_entity.type
_entity.pdbx_description
1 polymer ?
#
loop_
_entity_poly.entity_id
_entity_poly.type
_entity_poly.pdbx_seq_one_letter_code
_entity_poly.pdbx_strand_id
1 'polypeptide(L)'
;DLRLGADGNLDEDPGFESAQDAVLERLVRGVLVDRCGWNIDDVLLLGYGQGGSLALGLASRVRGGAEAAAAAAKFKGVISIGGPLPRSMVPTVSSRPKAATPVLLCRAKRSEGLDDDAVEFVKDEFDKVEVAVWENKAEDGMPASRDEMLPIMRFFAERLRDQGGFGG
;
A
#
# COMPACT_ATOMS: atom_id res chain seq x y z
N ASP A 1 0.15 -3.61 15.56
CA ASP A 1 0.87 -4.75 16.16
C ASP A 1 2.35 -4.41 16.14
N LEU A 2 2.98 -4.18 17.29
CA LEU A 2 4.42 -3.92 17.37
C LEU A 2 5.08 -5.12 18.03
N ARG A 3 6.01 -5.76 17.33
CA ARG A 3 6.82 -6.87 17.84
C ARG A 3 8.29 -6.58 17.59
N LEU A 4 9.14 -7.21 18.38
CA LEU A 4 10.59 -7.18 18.15
C LEU A 4 10.98 -8.47 17.43
N GLY A 5 11.85 -8.36 16.43
CA GLY A 5 12.50 -9.47 15.76
C GLY A 5 13.51 -10.17 16.67
N ALA A 6 14.06 -11.29 16.19
CA ALA A 6 15.04 -12.09 16.92
C ALA A 6 16.35 -11.34 17.22
N ASP A 7 16.62 -10.26 16.49
CA ASP A 7 17.76 -9.35 16.62
C ASP A 7 17.51 -8.18 17.59
N GLY A 8 16.28 -8.06 18.13
CA GLY A 8 15.88 -6.97 19.02
C GLY A 8 15.46 -5.68 18.29
N ASN A 9 15.43 -5.67 16.95
CA ASN A 9 14.87 -4.58 16.17
C ASN A 9 13.36 -4.75 15.99
N LEU A 10 12.69 -3.75 15.42
CA LEU A 10 11.27 -3.86 15.09
C LEU A 10 11.03 -4.92 14.01
N ASP A 11 10.10 -5.83 14.26
CA ASP A 11 9.67 -6.86 13.30
C ASP A 11 8.96 -6.20 12.10
N GLU A 12 9.42 -6.51 10.89
CA GLU A 12 8.87 -6.00 9.64
C GLU A 12 7.59 -6.73 9.20
N ASP A 13 7.34 -7.93 9.74
CA ASP A 13 6.14 -8.72 9.47
C ASP A 13 5.49 -9.28 10.76
N PRO A 14 4.96 -8.41 11.65
CA PRO A 14 4.35 -8.83 12.91
C PRO A 14 2.96 -9.48 12.75
N GLY A 15 2.47 -9.67 11.51
CA GLY A 15 1.12 -10.22 11.21
C GLY A 15 0.02 -9.18 10.96
N PHE A 16 0.15 -7.98 11.54
CA PHE A 16 -0.72 -6.80 11.33
C PHE A 16 -2.24 -7.01 11.53
N GLU A 17 -2.69 -8.07 12.20
CA GLU A 17 -4.11 -8.41 12.34
C GLU A 17 -4.93 -7.31 13.03
N SER A 18 -4.45 -6.79 14.16
CA SER A 18 -5.14 -5.71 14.89
C SER A 18 -5.13 -4.40 14.10
N ALA A 19 -4.01 -4.11 13.44
CA ALA A 19 -3.88 -2.92 12.60
C ALA A 19 -4.81 -2.99 11.38
N GLN A 20 -4.96 -4.16 10.78
CA GLN A 20 -5.91 -4.38 9.71
C GLN A 20 -7.35 -4.16 10.17
N ASP A 21 -7.77 -4.78 11.27
CA ASP A 21 -9.14 -4.59 11.79
C ASP A 21 -9.44 -3.11 12.05
N ALA A 22 -8.51 -2.42 12.72
CA ALA A 22 -8.65 -1.01 13.04
C ALA A 22 -8.76 -0.12 11.79
N VAL A 23 -7.92 -0.35 10.77
CA VAL A 23 -7.85 0.52 9.60
C VAL A 23 -8.89 0.12 8.55
N LEU A 24 -8.97 -1.15 8.16
CA LEU A 24 -9.83 -1.58 7.06
C LEU A 24 -11.29 -1.70 7.49
N GLU A 25 -11.56 -2.41 8.59
CA GLU A 25 -12.95 -2.71 8.99
C GLU A 25 -13.56 -1.52 9.73
N ARG A 26 -12.87 -0.99 10.75
CA ARG A 26 -13.43 0.04 11.61
C ARG A 26 -13.38 1.43 10.99
N LEU A 27 -12.26 1.83 10.40
CA LEU A 27 -12.08 3.16 9.83
C LEU A 27 -12.58 3.24 8.38
N VAL A 28 -12.04 2.44 7.47
CA VAL A 28 -12.37 2.54 6.05
C VAL A 28 -13.82 2.12 5.81
N ARG A 29 -14.20 0.88 6.16
CA ARG A 29 -15.58 0.42 5.95
C ARG A 29 -16.56 1.09 6.91
N GLY A 30 -16.33 0.95 8.22
CA GLY A 30 -17.28 1.39 9.24
C GLY A 30 -17.45 2.91 9.41
N VAL A 31 -16.52 3.74 8.91
CA VAL A 31 -16.63 5.20 8.97
C VAL A 31 -16.65 5.81 7.57
N LEU A 32 -15.59 5.65 6.77
CA LEU A 32 -15.50 6.34 5.48
C LEU A 32 -16.60 5.88 4.51
N VAL A 33 -16.81 4.57 4.40
CA VAL A 33 -17.86 4.02 3.53
C VAL A 33 -19.23 4.17 4.17
N ASP A 34 -19.44 3.53 5.32
CA ASP A 34 -20.80 3.38 5.89
C ASP A 34 -21.38 4.70 6.41
N ARG A 35 -20.56 5.59 7.00
CA ARG A 35 -21.05 6.82 7.64
C ARG A 35 -20.85 8.06 6.80
N CYS A 36 -19.78 8.10 6.01
CA CYS A 36 -19.42 9.27 5.22
C CYS A 36 -19.77 9.12 3.73
N GLY A 37 -20.18 7.94 3.27
CA GLY A 37 -20.67 7.71 1.91
C GLY A 37 -19.57 7.71 0.84
N TRP A 38 -18.30 7.54 1.23
CA TRP A 38 -17.21 7.37 0.28
C TRP A 38 -17.19 5.93 -0.27
N ASN A 39 -16.60 5.72 -1.44
CA ASN A 39 -16.32 4.37 -1.91
C ASN A 39 -14.91 3.94 -1.49
N ILE A 40 -14.65 2.64 -1.47
CA ILE A 40 -13.31 2.12 -1.15
C ILE A 40 -12.25 2.56 -2.17
N ASP A 41 -12.65 2.76 -3.42
CA ASP A 41 -11.81 3.25 -4.51
C ASP A 41 -11.66 4.79 -4.51
N ASP A 42 -12.28 5.49 -3.57
CA ASP A 42 -11.98 6.90 -3.25
C ASP A 42 -10.80 7.02 -2.26
N VAL A 43 -10.45 5.95 -1.56
CA VAL A 43 -9.44 5.96 -0.48
C VAL A 43 -8.04 5.69 -1.03
N LEU A 44 -7.10 6.60 -0.76
CA LEU A 44 -5.67 6.43 -1.03
C LEU A 44 -4.92 6.23 0.27
N LEU A 45 -4.06 5.20 0.33
CA LEU A 45 -3.24 4.91 1.50
C LEU A 45 -1.82 5.44 1.30
N LEU A 46 -1.29 6.16 2.29
CA LEU A 46 0.09 6.62 2.34
C LEU A 46 0.71 6.11 3.64
N GLY A 47 1.83 5.41 3.56
CA GLY A 47 2.50 4.84 4.71
C GLY A 47 4.01 4.89 4.62
N TYR A 48 4.66 5.07 5.77
CA TYR A 48 6.12 5.04 5.94
C TYR A 48 6.54 3.84 6.78
N GLY A 49 7.61 3.15 6.39
CA GLY A 49 8.10 1.94 7.04
C GLY A 49 6.98 0.91 7.19
N GLN A 50 6.73 0.47 8.43
CA GLN A 50 5.64 -0.47 8.73
C GLN A 50 4.24 0.05 8.35
N GLY A 51 4.02 1.37 8.34
CA GLY A 51 2.77 1.92 7.83
C GLY A 51 2.60 1.69 6.32
N GLY A 52 3.71 1.71 5.57
CA GLY A 52 3.76 1.37 4.15
C GLY A 52 3.50 -0.12 3.93
N SER A 53 4.12 -0.97 4.75
CA SER A 53 3.89 -2.42 4.76
C SER A 53 2.43 -2.77 5.01
N LEU A 54 1.81 -2.17 6.03
CA LEU A 54 0.39 -2.34 6.31
C LEU A 54 -0.46 -1.88 5.11
N ALA A 55 -0.18 -0.72 4.53
CA ALA A 55 -0.94 -0.20 3.39
C ALA A 55 -0.91 -1.16 2.18
N LEU A 56 0.27 -1.72 1.87
CA LEU A 56 0.43 -2.73 0.82
C LEU A 56 -0.35 -4.01 1.17
N GLY A 57 -0.23 -4.51 2.39
CA GLY A 57 -0.95 -5.71 2.82
C GLY A 57 -2.47 -5.55 2.78
N LEU A 58 -2.99 -4.38 3.17
CA LEU A 58 -4.41 -4.04 3.06
C LEU A 58 -4.86 -4.04 1.60
N ALA A 59 -4.11 -3.40 0.71
CA ALA A 59 -4.46 -3.34 -0.71
C ALA A 59 -4.40 -4.71 -1.41
N SER A 60 -3.47 -5.57 -0.98
CA SER A 60 -3.41 -6.96 -1.39
C SER A 60 -4.67 -7.72 -0.93
N ARG A 61 -5.12 -7.50 0.32
CA ARG A 61 -6.29 -8.20 0.89
C ARG A 61 -7.63 -7.76 0.32
N VAL A 62 -7.77 -6.49 -0.05
CA VAL A 62 -9.05 -5.91 -0.52
C VAL A 62 -9.49 -6.43 -1.89
N ARG A 63 -8.62 -7.10 -2.65
CA ARG A 63 -8.98 -7.72 -3.94
C ARG A 63 -10.22 -8.63 -3.79
N GLY A 64 -11.10 -8.62 -4.79
CA GLY A 64 -12.36 -9.38 -4.77
C GLY A 64 -12.18 -10.87 -4.43
N GLY A 65 -12.91 -11.33 -3.41
CA GLY A 65 -13.15 -12.75 -3.14
C GLY A 65 -14.22 -13.33 -4.07
N ALA A 66 -14.38 -14.65 -4.07
CA ALA A 66 -15.16 -15.45 -5.02
C ALA A 66 -16.69 -15.18 -5.10
N GLU A 67 -17.22 -14.18 -4.41
CA GLU A 67 -18.62 -13.75 -4.59
C GLU A 67 -18.69 -12.51 -5.48
N ALA A 68 -19.29 -12.70 -6.66
CA ALA A 68 -19.52 -11.72 -7.72
C ALA A 68 -20.35 -10.47 -7.32
N ALA A 69 -20.67 -10.29 -6.04
CA ALA A 69 -21.40 -9.13 -5.52
C ALA A 69 -20.47 -8.03 -4.95
N ALA A 70 -19.21 -8.34 -4.61
CA ALA A 70 -18.19 -7.34 -4.26
C ALA A 70 -17.29 -7.11 -5.49
N ALA A 71 -17.83 -6.39 -6.49
CA ALA A 71 -17.07 -6.03 -7.69
C ALA A 71 -15.70 -5.43 -7.30
N ALA A 72 -14.62 -6.16 -7.60
CA ALA A 72 -13.23 -5.72 -7.61
C ALA A 72 -12.90 -4.54 -6.67
N ALA A 73 -13.14 -4.71 -5.37
CA ALA A 73 -12.77 -3.67 -4.40
C ALA A 73 -11.26 -3.42 -4.53
N LYS A 74 -10.90 -2.17 -4.75
CA LYS A 74 -9.53 -1.70 -4.85
C LYS A 74 -9.45 -0.35 -4.15
N PHE A 75 -8.29 -0.01 -3.63
CA PHE A 75 -8.04 1.36 -3.20
C PHE A 75 -7.76 2.24 -4.42
N LYS A 76 -7.93 3.54 -4.24
CA LYS A 76 -7.53 4.55 -5.22
C LYS A 76 -6.05 4.46 -5.56
N GLY A 77 -5.24 4.13 -4.55
CA GLY A 77 -3.83 3.82 -4.70
C GLY A 77 -3.16 3.59 -3.34
N VAL A 78 -1.93 3.09 -3.39
CA VAL A 78 -1.04 2.98 -2.23
C VAL A 78 0.27 3.67 -2.52
N ILE A 79 0.78 4.42 -1.55
CA ILE A 79 2.13 4.96 -1.55
C ILE A 79 2.86 4.39 -0.33
N SER A 80 3.84 3.53 -0.57
CA SER A 80 4.71 2.96 0.47
C SER A 80 6.08 3.60 0.41
N ILE A 81 6.56 4.15 1.53
CA ILE A 81 7.89 4.74 1.66
C ILE A 81 8.73 3.84 2.53
N GLY A 82 9.71 3.15 1.95
CA GLY A 82 10.63 2.23 2.64
C GLY A 82 9.96 1.03 3.34
N GLY A 83 8.69 0.74 3.01
CA GLY A 83 7.94 -0.38 3.60
C GLY A 83 7.76 -1.54 2.62
N PRO A 84 8.30 -2.75 2.88
CA PRO A 84 8.05 -3.93 2.05
C PRO A 84 6.63 -4.46 2.21
N LEU A 85 6.15 -5.24 1.24
CA LEU A 85 4.90 -6.00 1.38
C LEU A 85 5.11 -7.18 2.36
N PRO A 86 4.40 -7.22 3.50
CA PRO A 86 4.54 -8.31 4.46
C PRO A 86 3.89 -9.59 3.93
N ARG A 87 4.64 -10.69 3.95
CA ARG A 87 4.20 -12.00 3.41
C ARG A 87 3.02 -12.56 4.18
N SER A 88 2.94 -12.33 5.50
CA SER A 88 1.81 -12.77 6.32
C SER A 88 0.48 -12.15 5.89
N MET A 89 0.53 -11.00 5.22
CA MET A 89 -0.66 -10.30 4.76
C MET A 89 -1.11 -10.70 3.35
N VAL A 90 -0.27 -11.46 2.64
CA VAL A 90 -0.50 -11.94 1.27
C VAL A 90 -1.29 -13.25 1.35
N PRO A 91 -2.55 -13.32 0.87
CA PRO A 91 -3.32 -14.56 0.94
C PRO A 91 -2.63 -15.74 0.19
N THR A 92 -2.79 -16.96 0.66
CA THR A 92 -2.03 -18.14 0.18
C THR A 92 -2.63 -18.85 -1.05
N VAL A 93 -3.71 -18.30 -1.63
CA VAL A 93 -4.43 -18.93 -2.75
C VAL A 93 -3.65 -18.77 -4.06
N SER A 94 -3.12 -19.86 -4.62
CA SER A 94 -2.12 -19.85 -5.71
C SER A 94 -2.61 -19.42 -7.10
N SER A 95 -3.91 -19.27 -7.34
CA SER A 95 -4.49 -18.96 -8.67
C SER A 95 -5.24 -17.63 -8.74
N ARG A 96 -4.86 -16.67 -7.88
CA ARG A 96 -5.52 -15.35 -7.84
C ARG A 96 -5.01 -14.40 -8.94
N PRO A 97 -5.86 -13.51 -9.46
CA PRO A 97 -5.37 -12.35 -10.20
C PRO A 97 -4.58 -11.43 -9.28
N LYS A 98 -3.67 -10.65 -9.87
CA LYS A 98 -2.97 -9.57 -9.18
C LYS A 98 -3.96 -8.54 -8.65
N ALA A 99 -3.54 -7.79 -7.63
CA ALA A 99 -4.33 -6.70 -7.10
C ALA A 99 -4.34 -5.51 -8.07
N ALA A 100 -5.54 -5.05 -8.42
CA ALA A 100 -5.75 -3.94 -9.37
C ALA A 100 -5.44 -2.55 -8.78
N THR A 101 -5.19 -2.45 -7.47
CA THR A 101 -4.82 -1.22 -6.78
C THR A 101 -3.46 -0.71 -7.31
N PRO A 102 -3.36 0.52 -7.84
CA PRO A 102 -2.09 1.09 -8.23
C PRO A 102 -1.18 1.35 -7.02
N VAL A 103 0.11 1.08 -7.15
CA VAL A 103 1.09 1.22 -6.07
C VAL A 103 2.26 2.09 -6.52
N LEU A 104 2.66 3.05 -5.68
CA LEU A 104 3.94 3.75 -5.74
C LEU A 104 4.82 3.29 -4.58
N LEU A 105 5.98 2.75 -4.93
CA LEU A 105 7.06 2.45 -4.00
C LEU A 105 8.08 3.58 -4.02
N CYS A 106 8.31 4.22 -2.88
CA CYS A 106 9.39 5.18 -2.70
C CYS A 106 10.49 4.56 -1.85
N ARG A 107 11.73 4.60 -2.32
CA ARG A 107 12.88 4.09 -1.58
C ARG A 107 14.11 4.95 -1.79
N ALA A 108 14.96 5.00 -0.78
CA ALA A 108 16.31 5.50 -0.89
C ALA A 108 17.19 4.56 -1.73
N LYS A 109 18.37 5.05 -2.12
CA LYS A 109 19.30 4.26 -2.92
C LYS A 109 19.80 3.00 -2.21
N ARG A 110 19.99 3.06 -0.89
CA ARG A 110 20.34 1.92 -0.04
C ARG A 110 19.20 1.64 0.94
N SER A 111 18.04 1.30 0.38
CA SER A 111 16.91 0.81 1.16
C SER A 111 17.17 -0.63 1.58
N GLU A 112 17.19 -0.88 2.88
CA GLU A 112 17.32 -2.24 3.43
C GLU A 112 15.97 -2.96 3.44
N GLY A 113 14.90 -2.26 3.83
CA GLY A 113 13.56 -2.82 3.91
C GLY A 113 12.87 -2.99 2.54
N LEU A 114 13.23 -2.19 1.53
CA LEU A 114 12.65 -2.26 0.18
C LEU A 114 13.73 -2.46 -0.89
N ASP A 115 14.45 -3.56 -0.75
CA ASP A 115 15.43 -4.04 -1.73
C ASP A 115 14.79 -4.50 -3.06
N ASP A 116 15.61 -4.93 -4.01
CA ASP A 116 15.13 -5.33 -5.34
C ASP A 116 14.21 -6.56 -5.30
N ASP A 117 14.48 -7.51 -4.40
CA ASP A 117 13.66 -8.71 -4.23
C ASP A 117 12.28 -8.35 -3.65
N ALA A 118 12.21 -7.44 -2.69
CA ALA A 118 10.98 -6.92 -2.14
C ALA A 118 10.16 -6.13 -3.19
N VAL A 119 10.83 -5.36 -4.06
CA VAL A 119 10.18 -4.67 -5.18
C VAL A 119 9.58 -5.67 -6.18
N GLU A 120 10.32 -6.71 -6.56
CA GLU A 120 9.79 -7.76 -7.45
C GLU A 120 8.61 -8.50 -6.80
N PHE A 121 8.68 -8.78 -5.50
CA PHE A 121 7.55 -9.39 -4.77
C PHE A 121 6.28 -8.53 -4.82
N VAL A 122 6.41 -7.20 -4.74
CA VAL A 122 5.27 -6.28 -4.93
C VAL A 122 4.77 -6.30 -6.38
N LYS A 123 5.67 -6.34 -7.38
CA LYS A 123 5.28 -6.44 -8.80
C LYS A 123 4.56 -7.75 -9.13
N ASP A 124 4.90 -8.84 -8.46
CA ASP A 124 4.19 -10.11 -8.61
C ASP A 124 2.78 -10.06 -8.02
N GLU A 125 2.59 -9.26 -6.99
CA GLU A 125 1.31 -9.15 -6.28
C GLU A 125 0.35 -8.12 -6.91
N PHE A 126 0.85 -7.05 -7.53
CA PHE A 126 0.05 -5.92 -8.03
C PHE A 126 0.19 -5.71 -9.55
N ASP A 127 -0.90 -5.29 -10.19
CA ASP A 127 -0.91 -5.05 -11.65
C ASP A 127 -0.14 -3.78 -12.07
N LYS A 128 -0.18 -2.75 -11.22
CA LYS A 128 0.38 -1.42 -11.52
C LYS A 128 1.30 -1.00 -10.39
N VAL A 129 2.61 -1.09 -10.62
CA VAL A 129 3.64 -0.72 -9.65
C VAL A 129 4.60 0.28 -10.28
N GLU A 130 4.71 1.45 -9.66
CA GLU A 130 5.71 2.47 -9.96
C GLU A 130 6.77 2.47 -8.86
N VAL A 131 8.04 2.65 -9.22
CA VAL A 131 9.16 2.67 -8.27
C VAL A 131 9.90 3.99 -8.42
N ALA A 132 9.93 4.78 -7.36
CA ALA A 132 10.71 6.01 -7.25
C ALA A 132 11.93 5.76 -6.36
N VAL A 133 13.11 5.78 -6.98
CA VAL A 133 14.39 5.70 -6.26
C VAL A 133 14.92 7.11 -6.05
N TRP A 134 15.14 7.49 -4.79
CA TRP A 134 15.72 8.78 -4.44
C TRP A 134 17.24 8.71 -4.45
N GLU A 135 17.85 9.11 -5.57
CA GLU A 135 19.30 9.04 -5.78
C GLU A 135 20.14 9.79 -4.74
N ASN A 136 19.61 10.91 -4.22
CA ASN A 136 20.30 11.78 -3.27
C ASN A 136 20.06 11.38 -1.80
N LYS A 137 19.32 10.30 -1.54
CA LYS A 137 19.01 9.83 -0.19
C LYS A 137 19.75 8.52 0.10
N ALA A 138 20.51 8.52 1.20
CA ALA A 138 21.30 7.38 1.64
C ALA A 138 20.41 6.23 2.13
N GLU A 139 19.48 6.53 3.03
CA GLU A 139 18.62 5.58 3.74
C GLU A 139 17.17 6.03 3.65
N ASP A 140 16.25 5.09 3.85
CA ASP A 140 14.83 5.39 3.84
C ASP A 140 14.47 6.38 4.95
N GLY A 141 13.52 7.25 4.64
CA GLY A 141 13.09 8.28 5.56
C GLY A 141 11.94 9.07 4.98
N MET A 142 11.30 9.89 5.81
CA MET A 142 10.26 10.80 5.33
C MET A 142 10.82 11.74 4.24
N PRO A 143 10.02 12.06 3.21
CA PRO A 143 10.40 13.01 2.18
C PRO A 143 10.77 14.35 2.80
N ALA A 144 11.97 14.85 2.50
CA ALA A 144 12.48 16.12 3.03
C ALA A 144 12.74 17.18 1.96
N SER A 145 12.68 16.80 0.68
CA SER A 145 12.98 17.68 -0.45
C SER A 145 11.87 17.67 -1.49
N ARG A 146 11.88 18.70 -2.35
CA ARG A 146 10.97 18.78 -3.50
C ARG A 146 11.12 17.55 -4.40
N ASP A 147 12.35 17.10 -4.64
CA ASP A 147 12.62 15.98 -5.53
C ASP A 147 12.08 14.67 -4.96
N GLU A 148 12.14 14.50 -3.63
CA GLU A 148 11.53 13.35 -2.94
C GLU A 148 10.00 13.38 -2.98
N MET A 149 9.40 14.55 -2.84
CA MET A 149 7.94 14.72 -2.89
C MET A 149 7.35 14.67 -4.30
N LEU A 150 8.14 15.01 -5.33
CA LEU A 150 7.67 15.09 -6.71
C LEU A 150 7.04 13.79 -7.24
N PRO A 151 7.64 12.59 -7.08
CA PRO A 151 6.99 11.35 -7.50
C PRO A 151 5.68 11.08 -6.76
N ILE A 152 5.63 11.35 -5.46
CA ILE A 152 4.42 11.20 -4.62
C ILE A 152 3.30 12.10 -5.13
N MET A 153 3.60 13.38 -5.39
CA MET A 153 2.62 14.33 -5.90
C MET A 153 2.12 13.98 -7.30
N ARG A 154 3.00 13.47 -8.19
CA ARG A 154 2.60 13.01 -9.53
C ARG A 154 1.63 11.85 -9.45
N PHE A 155 2.00 10.81 -8.70
CA PHE A 155 1.13 9.65 -8.49
C PHE A 155 -0.22 10.05 -7.89
N PHE A 156 -0.19 10.89 -6.86
CA PHE A 156 -1.41 11.40 -6.23
C PHE A 156 -2.30 12.17 -7.23
N ALA A 157 -1.71 13.06 -8.04
CA ALA A 157 -2.44 13.82 -9.05
C ALA A 157 -3.06 12.94 -10.14
N GLU A 158 -2.35 11.91 -10.61
CA GLU A 158 -2.89 10.95 -11.57
C GLU A 158 -4.09 10.19 -11.01
N ARG A 159 -3.98 9.70 -9.77
CA ARG A 159 -5.08 9.01 -9.10
C ARG A 159 -6.29 9.90 -8.86
N LEU A 160 -6.11 11.21 -8.67
CA LEU A 160 -7.23 12.17 -8.61
C LEU A 160 -7.88 12.42 -9.98
N ARG A 161 -7.10 12.47 -11.06
CA ARG A 161 -7.61 12.69 -12.43
C ARG A 161 -8.36 11.50 -13.00
N ASP A 162 -8.07 10.29 -12.51
CA ASP A 162 -8.80 9.08 -12.86
C ASP A 162 -10.29 9.13 -12.44
N GLN A 163 -10.74 10.14 -11.67
CA GLN A 163 -12.16 10.52 -11.47
C GLN A 163 -12.78 11.29 -12.67
N GLY A 164 -12.34 11.00 -13.90
CA GLY A 164 -12.83 11.60 -15.15
C GLY A 164 -14.27 11.20 -15.55
N GLY A 165 -15.18 11.16 -14.57
CA GLY A 165 -16.59 10.88 -14.74
C GLY A 165 -17.41 11.37 -13.54
N PHE A 166 -17.35 12.66 -13.21
CA PHE A 166 -18.49 13.32 -12.57
C PHE A 166 -19.63 13.36 -13.62
N GLY A 167 -20.37 12.27 -13.73
CA GLY A 167 -21.54 12.13 -14.59
C GLY A 167 -22.63 11.37 -13.85
N GLY A 168 -23.67 12.10 -13.45
CA GLY A 168 -24.86 11.64 -12.73
C GLY A 168 -25.51 12.77 -11.98
#